data_AF-A0A7J3TA69-F1
#
_entry.id   AF-A0A7J3TA69-F1
#
_cell.length_a   1.000
_cell.length_b   1.000
_cell.length_c   1.000
_cell.angle_alpha   90.00
_cell.angle_beta   90.00
_cell.angle_gamma   90.00
#
_symmetry.space_group_name_H-M   'P 1'
#
loop_
_entity.id
_entity.type
_entity.pdbx_description
1 polymer ?
#
loop_
_entity_poly.entity_id
_entity_poly.type
_entity_poly.pdbx_seq_one_letter_code
_entity_poly.pdbx_strand_id
1 'polypeptide(L)'
;MRGRGYCRRRGRGRYMRWIGFVPPINYFHPAGVFEPQQVIELTLEEIEAMRLVDLEHLTQEEAAMRMGVSRKTLWNDLKSGREKVIRAIINGYPIRITGGRFALHPEADLSKMDDTLGKIYSLLPGRNCGVCGYGSCIGFARALAQGRANPDECRFLDSGSRIEIMKILERR
;
A
#
# COMPACT_ATOMS: atom_id res chain seq x y z
N MET A 1 18.85 16.60 -46.78
CA MET A 1 17.69 16.73 -45.88
C MET A 1 17.90 15.85 -44.65
N ARG A 2 18.22 16.42 -43.48
CA ARG A 2 18.41 15.65 -42.23
C ARG A 2 17.09 15.61 -41.47
N GLY A 3 16.43 14.45 -41.45
CA GLY A 3 15.18 14.22 -40.71
C GLY A 3 15.42 14.33 -39.21
N ARG A 4 14.77 15.29 -38.57
CA ARG A 4 14.71 15.41 -37.11
C ARG A 4 13.83 14.27 -36.59
N GLY A 5 14.47 13.19 -36.13
CA GLY A 5 13.81 12.13 -35.39
C GLY A 5 13.29 12.70 -34.07
N TYR A 6 11.98 12.86 -33.96
CA TYR A 6 11.34 13.14 -32.69
C TYR A 6 11.55 11.92 -31.78
N CYS A 7 12.45 12.05 -30.80
CA CYS A 7 12.53 11.12 -29.68
C CYS A 7 11.15 11.04 -29.03
N ARG A 8 10.42 9.95 -29.29
CA ARG A 8 9.21 9.60 -28.53
C ARG A 8 9.65 9.48 -27.08
N ARG A 9 9.35 10.48 -26.27
CA ARG A 9 9.52 10.44 -24.81
C ARG A 9 8.65 9.30 -24.28
N ARG A 10 9.17 8.08 -24.26
CA ARG A 10 8.64 7.01 -23.43
C ARG A 10 8.85 7.48 -22.00
N GLY A 11 7.82 8.07 -21.41
CA GLY A 11 7.84 8.44 -20.00
C GLY A 11 8.29 7.22 -19.18
N ARG A 12 9.06 7.44 -18.11
CA ARG A 12 9.36 6.37 -17.16
C ARG A 12 8.05 5.73 -16.74
N GLY A 13 7.96 4.41 -16.86
CA GLY A 13 6.77 3.66 -16.45
C GLY A 13 6.41 3.97 -15.00
N ARG A 14 5.13 3.83 -14.64
CA ARG A 14 4.69 3.99 -13.24
C ARG A 14 5.52 3.04 -12.37
N TYR A 15 6.14 3.59 -11.32
CA TYR A 15 6.82 2.79 -10.31
C TYR A 15 5.81 1.90 -9.59
N MET A 16 6.29 0.76 -9.10
CA MET A 16 5.48 -0.20 -8.37
C MET A 16 5.02 0.42 -7.04
N ARG A 17 3.74 0.24 -6.69
CA ARG A 17 3.14 0.72 -5.43
C ARG A 17 2.93 -0.41 -4.44
N TRP A 18 3.19 -0.17 -3.17
CA TRP A 18 2.81 -1.13 -2.13
C TRP A 18 1.32 -1.00 -1.82
N ILE A 19 0.60 -2.13 -1.75
CA ILE A 19 -0.81 -2.16 -1.32
C ILE A 19 -0.98 -3.05 -0.09
N GLY A 20 -1.72 -2.57 0.90
CA GLY A 20 -2.02 -3.28 2.13
C GLY A 20 -3.22 -4.23 2.03
N PHE A 21 -4.03 -4.12 0.98
CA PHE A 21 -5.28 -4.87 0.88
C PHE A 21 -5.65 -5.18 -0.58
N VAL A 22 -6.12 -6.41 -0.81
CA VAL A 22 -6.78 -6.80 -2.06
C VAL A 22 -8.23 -7.12 -1.74
N PRO A 23 -9.21 -6.38 -2.30
CA PRO A 23 -10.60 -6.67 -2.06
C PRO A 23 -10.99 -8.02 -2.67
N PRO A 24 -11.69 -8.90 -1.92
CA PRO A 24 -12.16 -10.18 -2.45
C PRO A 24 -13.25 -9.99 -3.52
N ILE A 25 -14.01 -8.90 -3.41
CA ILE A 25 -15.01 -8.49 -4.40
C ILE A 25 -14.39 -7.44 -5.30
N ASN A 26 -14.26 -7.76 -6.58
CA ASN A 26 -13.64 -6.89 -7.58
C ASN A 26 -14.62 -6.36 -8.63
N TYR A 27 -15.92 -6.57 -8.45
CA TYR A 27 -16.94 -6.11 -9.38
C TYR A 27 -18.19 -5.65 -8.62
N PHE A 28 -18.64 -4.43 -8.90
CA PHE A 28 -19.82 -3.82 -8.33
C PHE A 28 -20.76 -3.43 -9.46
N HIS A 29 -21.99 -3.94 -9.42
CA HIS A 29 -23.00 -3.69 -10.43
C HIS A 29 -24.19 -2.93 -9.81
N PRO A 30 -24.60 -1.78 -10.36
CA PRO A 30 -25.79 -1.08 -9.87
C PRO A 30 -27.05 -1.90 -10.14
N ALA A 31 -27.95 -1.96 -9.15
CA ALA A 31 -29.22 -2.66 -9.30
C ALA A 31 -30.11 -1.97 -10.34
N GLY A 32 -30.84 -2.76 -11.14
CA GLY A 32 -31.76 -2.24 -12.16
C GLY A 32 -31.11 -1.83 -13.49
N VAL A 33 -29.80 -1.96 -13.62
CA VAL A 33 -29.09 -1.83 -14.91
C VAL A 33 -28.84 -3.23 -15.45
N PHE A 34 -29.17 -3.49 -16.72
CA PHE A 34 -28.94 -4.79 -17.35
C PHE A 34 -27.84 -4.72 -18.41
N GLU A 35 -27.80 -3.62 -19.17
CA GLU A 35 -26.83 -3.39 -20.23
C GLU A 35 -26.11 -2.05 -19.99
N PRO A 36 -25.06 -2.06 -19.16
CA PRO A 36 -24.32 -0.84 -18.87
C PRO A 36 -23.54 -0.38 -20.10
N GLN A 37 -23.69 0.89 -20.46
CA GLN A 37 -23.00 1.49 -21.61
C GLN A 37 -21.47 1.45 -21.49
N GLN A 38 -20.95 1.54 -20.26
CA GLN A 38 -19.53 1.44 -19.96
C GLN A 38 -19.31 0.85 -18.57
N VAL A 39 -18.13 0.25 -18.37
CA VAL A 39 -17.65 -0.21 -17.07
C VAL A 39 -16.47 0.68 -16.67
N ILE A 40 -16.51 1.23 -15.46
CA ILE A 40 -15.43 2.04 -14.92
C ILE A 40 -14.39 1.11 -14.28
N GLU A 41 -13.15 1.18 -14.79
CA GLU A 41 -12.04 0.42 -14.22
C GLU A 41 -11.30 1.22 -13.15
N LEU A 42 -11.35 0.73 -11.92
CA LEU A 42 -10.53 1.18 -10.79
C LEU A 42 -9.33 0.26 -10.63
N THR A 43 -8.15 0.85 -10.46
CA THR A 43 -6.94 0.09 -10.17
C THR A 43 -6.83 -0.20 -8.67
N LEU A 44 -6.10 -1.27 -8.31
CA LEU A 44 -5.81 -1.57 -6.91
C LEU A 44 -5.02 -0.45 -6.22
N GLU A 45 -4.20 0.26 -6.99
CA GLU A 45 -3.46 1.45 -6.54
C GLU A 45 -4.39 2.59 -6.12
N GLU A 46 -5.42 2.87 -6.93
CA GLU A 46 -6.42 3.91 -6.63
C GLU A 46 -7.27 3.53 -5.42
N ILE A 47 -7.69 2.26 -5.33
CA ILE A 47 -8.46 1.74 -4.20
C ILE A 47 -7.64 1.83 -2.92
N GLU A 48 -6.37 1.42 -2.94
CA GLU A 48 -5.50 1.49 -1.76
C GLU A 48 -5.31 2.95 -1.32
N ALA A 49 -5.06 3.87 -2.25
CA ALA A 49 -4.93 5.28 -1.92
C ALA A 49 -6.18 5.83 -1.22
N MET A 50 -7.37 5.54 -1.76
CA MET A 50 -8.64 5.94 -1.15
C MET A 50 -8.87 5.23 0.19
N ARG A 51 -8.52 3.94 0.32
CA ARG A 51 -8.61 3.20 1.58
C ARG A 51 -7.77 3.85 2.67
N LEU A 52 -6.51 4.18 2.38
CA LEU A 52 -5.61 4.78 3.37
C LEU A 52 -6.04 6.19 3.80
N VAL A 53 -6.48 7.03 2.85
CA VAL A 53 -6.79 8.43 3.14
C VAL A 53 -8.25 8.63 3.55
N ASP A 54 -9.18 8.10 2.77
CA ASP A 54 -10.61 8.37 2.95
C ASP A 54 -11.25 7.45 4.00
N LEU A 55 -10.74 6.22 4.18
CA LEU A 55 -11.28 5.24 5.13
C LEU A 55 -10.44 5.06 6.40
N GLU A 56 -9.11 4.98 6.30
CA GLU A 56 -8.21 4.91 7.47
C GLU A 56 -7.82 6.28 8.03
N HIS A 57 -8.22 7.37 7.35
CA HIS A 57 -8.00 8.75 7.78
C HIS A 57 -6.52 9.13 7.96
N LEU A 58 -5.61 8.46 7.24
CA LEU A 58 -4.20 8.84 7.22
C LEU A 58 -3.98 10.15 6.48
N THR A 59 -2.94 10.88 6.88
CA THR A 59 -2.48 12.04 6.11
C THR A 59 -1.96 11.61 4.73
N GLN A 60 -1.93 12.54 3.77
CA GLN A 60 -1.39 12.24 2.45
C GLN A 60 0.12 11.91 2.51
N GLU A 61 0.85 12.52 3.45
CA GLU A 61 2.23 12.16 3.75
C GLU A 61 2.36 10.68 4.16
N GLU A 62 1.58 10.24 5.15
CA GLU A 62 1.63 8.88 5.69
C GLU A 62 1.18 7.84 4.67
N ALA A 63 0.08 8.10 3.97
CA ALA A 63 -0.41 7.20 2.93
C ALA A 63 0.59 7.07 1.76
N ALA A 64 1.23 8.17 1.36
CA ALA A 64 2.24 8.15 0.30
C ALA A 64 3.47 7.33 0.73
N MET A 65 3.90 7.49 1.99
CA MET A 65 4.97 6.70 2.58
C MET A 65 4.61 5.21 2.59
N ARG A 66 3.39 4.85 3.02
CA ARG A 66 2.92 3.46 3.10
C ARG A 66 2.81 2.79 1.73
N MET A 67 2.45 3.54 0.70
CA MET A 67 2.41 3.05 -0.68
C MET A 67 3.77 3.08 -1.39
N GLY A 68 4.82 3.62 -0.76
CA GLY A 68 6.16 3.74 -1.34
C GLY A 68 6.23 4.72 -2.52
N VAL A 69 5.41 5.78 -2.52
CA VAL A 69 5.36 6.77 -3.60
C VAL A 69 5.52 8.20 -3.10
N SER A 70 5.75 9.13 -4.02
CA SER A 70 5.74 10.56 -3.68
C SER A 70 4.32 11.05 -3.38
N ARG A 71 4.19 12.08 -2.53
CA ARG A 71 2.90 12.77 -2.26
C ARG A 71 2.15 13.16 -3.52
N LYS A 72 2.86 13.68 -4.52
CA LYS A 72 2.27 14.03 -5.83
C LYS A 72 1.68 12.81 -6.55
N THR A 73 2.33 11.65 -6.45
CA THR A 73 1.84 10.43 -7.09
C THR A 73 0.60 9.92 -6.39
N LEU A 74 0.61 9.85 -5.04
CA LEU A 74 -0.57 9.53 -4.24
C LEU A 74 -1.73 10.48 -4.58
N TRP A 75 -1.48 11.79 -4.66
CA TRP A 75 -2.50 12.77 -5.00
C TRP A 75 -3.14 12.50 -6.37
N ASN A 76 -2.35 12.11 -7.37
CA ASN A 76 -2.88 11.74 -8.68
C ASN A 76 -3.74 10.46 -8.60
N ASP A 77 -3.32 9.47 -7.82
CA ASP A 77 -4.05 8.22 -7.63
C ASP A 77 -5.39 8.48 -6.90
N LEU A 78 -5.41 9.31 -5.84
CA LEU A 78 -6.62 9.76 -5.16
C LEU A 78 -7.56 10.51 -6.09
N LYS A 79 -7.04 11.50 -6.83
CA LYS A 79 -7.83 12.30 -7.77
C LYS A 79 -8.49 11.42 -8.82
N SER A 80 -7.70 10.54 -9.45
CA SER A 80 -8.18 9.61 -10.48
C SER A 80 -9.22 8.63 -9.92
N GLY A 81 -8.96 8.04 -8.75
CA GLY A 81 -9.86 7.10 -8.09
C GLY A 81 -11.21 7.74 -7.73
N ARG A 82 -11.19 8.89 -7.05
CA ARG A 82 -12.42 9.59 -6.65
C ARG A 82 -13.25 10.02 -7.86
N GLU A 83 -12.61 10.54 -8.91
CA GLU A 83 -13.31 10.92 -10.14
C GLU A 83 -14.02 9.72 -10.79
N LYS A 84 -13.35 8.55 -10.85
CA LYS A 84 -13.92 7.31 -11.37
C LYS A 84 -15.11 6.83 -10.53
N VAL A 85 -14.99 6.83 -9.20
CA VAL A 85 -16.07 6.43 -8.29
C VAL A 85 -17.29 7.33 -8.47
N ILE A 86 -17.09 8.66 -8.42
CA ILE A 86 -18.19 9.63 -8.58
C ILE A 86 -18.86 9.49 -9.95
N ARG A 87 -18.06 9.33 -11.03
CA ARG A 87 -18.59 9.08 -12.38
C ARG A 87 -19.42 7.80 -12.44
N ALA A 88 -18.98 6.72 -11.79
CA ALA A 88 -19.74 5.48 -11.76
C ALA A 88 -21.08 5.65 -11.03
N ILE A 89 -21.08 6.34 -9.89
CA ILE A 89 -22.29 6.59 -9.10
C ILE A 89 -23.29 7.46 -9.87
N ILE A 90 -22.86 8.59 -10.44
CA ILE A 90 -23.75 9.55 -11.13
C ILE A 90 -24.42 8.92 -12.35
N ASN A 91 -23.67 8.12 -13.11
CA ASN A 91 -24.16 7.57 -14.39
C ASN A 91 -24.69 6.14 -14.27
N GLY A 92 -24.66 5.53 -13.08
CA GLY A 92 -25.07 4.14 -12.90
C GLY A 92 -24.18 3.16 -13.65
N TYR A 93 -22.87 3.40 -13.71
CA TYR A 93 -21.94 2.47 -14.35
C TYR A 93 -21.40 1.44 -13.35
N PRO A 94 -21.28 0.16 -13.75
CA PRO A 94 -20.57 -0.82 -12.96
C PRO A 94 -19.11 -0.43 -12.76
N ILE A 95 -18.56 -0.84 -11.62
CA ILE A 95 -17.17 -0.65 -11.27
C ILE A 95 -16.48 -2.01 -11.29
N ARG A 96 -15.36 -2.10 -12.00
CA ARG A 96 -14.46 -3.25 -11.95
C ARG A 96 -13.13 -2.83 -11.34
N ILE A 97 -12.70 -3.54 -10.31
CA ILE A 97 -11.39 -3.38 -9.70
C ILE A 97 -10.42 -4.33 -10.41
N THR A 98 -9.47 -3.79 -11.17
CA THR A 98 -8.51 -4.59 -11.93
C THR A 98 -7.22 -3.83 -12.22
N GLY A 99 -6.15 -4.58 -12.48
CA GLY A 99 -4.88 -4.04 -12.94
C GLY A 99 -4.10 -3.21 -11.91
N GLY A 100 -3.24 -2.33 -12.42
CA GLY A 100 -2.24 -1.58 -11.64
C GLY A 100 -0.85 -2.21 -11.70
N ARG A 101 0.17 -1.50 -11.18
CA ARG A 101 1.52 -2.06 -10.96
C ARG A 101 1.81 -2.01 -9.47
N PHE A 102 1.42 -3.05 -8.76
CA PHE A 102 1.56 -3.08 -7.31
C PHE A 102 2.36 -4.30 -6.84
N ALA A 103 2.86 -4.20 -5.62
CA ALA A 103 3.32 -5.30 -4.80
C ALA A 103 2.48 -5.34 -3.52
N LEU A 104 2.17 -6.54 -3.03
CA LEU A 104 1.50 -6.68 -1.74
C LEU A 104 2.47 -6.29 -0.64
N HIS A 105 2.06 -5.36 0.22
CA HIS A 105 2.81 -5.02 1.40
C HIS A 105 2.94 -6.27 2.27
N PRO A 106 4.10 -6.52 2.92
CA PRO A 106 4.28 -7.65 3.82
C PRO A 106 3.14 -7.78 4.88
N GLU A 107 2.58 -6.68 5.38
CA GLU A 107 1.40 -6.65 6.28
C GLU A 107 0.14 -7.31 5.67
N ALA A 108 -0.05 -7.25 4.35
CA ALA A 108 -1.28 -7.66 3.66
C ALA A 108 -1.44 -9.19 3.56
N ASP A 109 -0.35 -9.94 3.74
CA ASP A 109 -0.39 -11.41 3.81
C ASP A 109 -0.66 -11.85 5.27
N LEU A 110 -1.84 -11.48 5.78
CA LEU A 110 -2.30 -11.87 7.12
C LEU A 110 -2.57 -13.38 7.25
N SER A 111 -2.60 -14.11 6.12
CA SER A 111 -2.78 -15.57 6.10
C SER A 111 -1.57 -16.34 6.64
N LYS A 112 -0.44 -15.65 6.90
CA LYS A 112 0.84 -16.23 7.35
C LYS A 112 1.51 -15.44 8.47
N MET A 113 0.73 -14.76 9.31
CA MET A 113 1.30 -14.04 10.45
C MET A 113 1.62 -15.04 11.57
N ASP A 114 2.90 -15.42 11.69
CA ASP A 114 3.44 -16.18 12.82
C ASP A 114 3.13 -15.43 14.13
N ASP A 115 2.71 -16.14 15.19
CA ASP A 115 2.38 -15.58 16.51
C ASP A 115 3.56 -14.72 17.05
N THR A 116 4.78 -15.11 16.69
CA THR A 116 6.01 -14.36 16.97
C THR A 116 6.05 -12.98 16.29
N LEU A 117 5.64 -12.91 15.03
CA LEU A 117 5.65 -11.66 14.25
C LEU A 117 4.66 -10.65 14.82
N GLY A 118 3.47 -11.12 15.24
CA GLY A 118 2.46 -10.26 15.87
C GLY A 118 2.96 -9.63 17.15
N LYS A 119 3.57 -10.43 18.04
CA LYS A 119 4.14 -9.95 19.32
C LYS A 119 5.27 -8.94 19.11
N ILE A 120 6.19 -9.19 18.17
CA ILE A 120 7.26 -8.23 17.88
C ILE A 120 6.68 -6.94 17.32
N TYR A 121 5.73 -7.02 16.38
CA TYR A 121 5.15 -5.83 15.76
C TYR A 121 4.41 -4.94 16.77
N SER A 122 3.68 -5.51 17.73
CA SER A 122 3.00 -4.73 18.78
C SER A 122 3.96 -3.94 19.69
N LEU A 123 5.21 -4.37 19.78
CA LEU A 123 6.26 -3.70 20.56
C LEU A 123 7.02 -2.64 19.74
N LEU A 124 6.78 -2.55 18.43
CA LEU A 124 7.43 -1.55 17.60
C LEU A 124 6.71 -0.20 17.66
N PRO A 125 7.41 0.92 17.37
CA PRO A 125 6.84 2.26 17.48
C PRO A 125 5.71 2.58 16.49
N GLY A 126 5.39 1.70 15.54
CA GLY A 126 4.38 1.93 14.50
C GLY A 126 4.68 3.05 13.51
N ARG A 127 5.88 3.66 13.56
CA ARG A 127 6.22 4.89 12.80
C ARG A 127 6.39 4.68 11.29
N ASN A 128 6.65 3.46 10.82
CA ASN A 128 6.88 3.13 9.40
C ASN A 128 7.89 4.04 8.65
N CYS A 129 8.84 4.64 9.38
CA CYS A 129 9.69 5.73 8.88
C CYS A 129 10.79 5.33 7.87
N GLY A 130 11.06 4.05 7.67
CA GLY A 130 12.07 3.58 6.73
C GLY A 130 13.54 3.75 7.15
N VAL A 131 13.83 4.38 8.30
CA VAL A 131 15.21 4.73 8.71
C VAL A 131 16.11 3.50 8.91
N CYS A 132 15.56 2.38 9.38
CA CYS A 132 16.30 1.13 9.55
C CYS A 132 16.50 0.35 8.22
N GLY A 133 16.13 0.92 7.07
CA GLY A 133 16.26 0.26 5.77
C GLY A 133 15.10 -0.69 5.42
N TYR A 134 14.16 -0.89 6.35
CA TYR A 134 12.93 -1.66 6.12
C TYR A 134 11.77 -0.71 5.82
N GLY A 135 11.00 -0.99 4.77
CA GLY A 135 9.93 -0.11 4.27
C GLY A 135 8.76 0.14 5.23
N SER A 136 8.75 -0.53 6.39
CA SER A 136 7.70 -0.43 7.41
C SER A 136 8.14 -1.12 8.71
N CYS A 137 7.47 -0.81 9.81
CA CYS A 137 7.64 -1.48 11.10
C CYS A 137 7.30 -2.97 11.00
N ILE A 138 6.29 -3.40 10.22
CA ILE A 138 6.09 -4.84 9.99
C ILE A 138 7.26 -5.45 9.24
N GLY A 139 7.85 -4.72 8.28
CA GLY A 139 8.95 -5.21 7.46
C GLY A 139 10.16 -5.45 8.35
N PHE A 140 10.38 -4.53 9.27
CA PHE A 140 11.36 -4.67 10.33
C PHE A 140 11.02 -5.83 11.29
N ALA A 141 9.78 -5.93 11.80
CA ALA A 141 9.34 -7.03 12.66
C ALA A 141 9.54 -8.40 12.00
N ARG A 142 9.26 -8.51 10.70
CA ARG A 142 9.48 -9.72 9.91
C ARG A 142 10.95 -10.04 9.77
N ALA A 143 11.78 -9.03 9.55
CA ALA A 143 13.23 -9.21 9.50
C ALA A 143 13.79 -9.67 10.85
N LEU A 144 13.33 -9.09 11.95
CA LEU A 144 13.62 -9.53 13.32
C LEU A 144 13.21 -10.99 13.52
N ALA A 145 11.96 -11.32 13.20
CA ALA A 145 11.43 -12.68 13.28
C ALA A 145 12.16 -13.67 12.35
N GLN A 146 12.88 -13.21 11.33
CA GLN A 146 13.66 -14.05 10.41
C GLN A 146 15.17 -14.06 10.73
N GLY A 147 15.60 -13.37 11.79
CA GLY A 147 17.02 -13.24 12.15
C GLY A 147 17.85 -12.42 11.16
N ARG A 148 17.19 -11.58 10.35
CA ARG A 148 17.82 -10.74 9.32
C ARG A 148 18.09 -9.30 9.79
N ALA A 149 17.58 -8.93 10.96
CA ALA A 149 17.73 -7.60 11.56
C ALA A 149 18.00 -7.71 13.05
N ASN A 150 18.58 -6.65 13.63
CA ASN A 150 18.75 -6.46 15.06
C ASN A 150 17.79 -5.35 15.58
N PRO A 151 17.11 -5.52 16.74
CA PRO A 151 16.25 -4.49 17.34
C PRO A 151 16.92 -3.12 17.51
N ASP A 152 18.25 -3.09 17.67
CA ASP A 152 19.04 -1.86 17.81
C ASP A 152 19.09 -1.00 16.55
N GLU A 153 18.78 -1.57 15.37
CA GLU A 153 18.68 -0.82 14.12
C GLU A 153 17.50 0.16 14.14
N CYS A 154 16.51 -0.04 15.01
CA CYS A 154 15.40 0.90 15.17
C CYS A 154 15.77 2.04 16.13
N ARG A 155 16.12 3.20 15.54
CA ARG A 155 16.45 4.44 16.26
C ARG A 155 15.34 4.92 17.22
N PHE A 156 14.09 4.54 16.97
CA PHE A 156 12.93 5.01 17.73
C PHE A 156 12.37 3.97 18.71
N LEU A 157 13.02 2.81 18.82
CA LEU A 157 12.59 1.74 19.73
C LEU A 157 13.04 2.06 21.16
N ASP A 158 12.08 2.11 22.08
CA ASP A 158 12.36 2.33 23.50
C ASP A 158 13.09 1.13 24.13
N SER A 159 13.73 1.36 25.26
CA SER A 159 14.54 0.34 25.95
C SER A 159 13.70 -0.82 26.47
N GLY A 160 12.45 -0.58 26.90
CA GLY A 160 11.55 -1.62 27.40
C GLY A 160 11.14 -2.59 26.31
N SER A 161 10.59 -2.06 25.22
CA SER A 161 10.20 -2.84 24.04
C SER A 161 11.38 -3.58 23.42
N ARG A 162 12.58 -2.98 23.42
CA ARG A 162 13.82 -3.64 22.95
C ARG A 162 14.13 -4.90 23.76
N ILE A 163 14.07 -4.83 25.09
CA ILE A 163 14.33 -5.99 25.96
C ILE A 163 13.28 -7.09 25.72
N GLU A 164 12.01 -6.71 25.58
CA GLU A 164 10.94 -7.67 25.33
C GLU A 164 11.08 -8.37 23.98
N ILE A 165 11.43 -7.62 22.92
CA ILE A 165 11.71 -8.19 21.61
C ILE A 165 12.88 -9.17 21.68
N MET A 166 13.97 -8.83 22.38
CA MET A 166 15.11 -9.75 22.57
C MET A 166 14.69 -11.05 23.26
N LYS A 167 13.88 -10.96 24.34
CA LYS A 167 13.32 -12.15 25.03
C LYS A 167 12.45 -13.02 24.11
N ILE A 168 11.70 -12.41 23.20
CA ILE A 168 10.88 -13.15 22.22
C ILE A 168 11.78 -13.88 21.21
N LEU A 169 12.85 -13.23 20.75
CA LEU A 169 13.78 -13.81 19.78
C LEU A 169 14.64 -14.95 20.37
N GLU A 170 15.00 -14.88 21.66
CA GLU A 170 15.76 -15.93 22.36
C GLU A 170 14.95 -17.19 22.68
N ARG A 171 13.61 -17.10 22.71
CA ARG A 171 12.70 -18.21 23.04
C ARG A 171 12.30 -19.07 21.84
N ARG A 172 12.95 -18.87 20.69
CA ARG A 172 12.69 -19.52 19.42
C ARG A 172 13.69 -20.62 19.14
#